data_AF-A0A7C9DSP6-F1
#
_entry.id   AF-A0A7C9DSP6-F1
#
_cell.length_a   1.000
_cell.length_b   1.000
_cell.length_c   1.000
_cell.angle_alpha   90.00
_cell.angle_beta   90.00
_cell.angle_gamma   90.00
#
_symmetry.space_group_name_H-M   'P 1'
#
loop_
_entity.id
_entity.type
_entity.pdbx_description
1 polymer ?
#
loop_
_entity_poly.entity_id
_entity_poly.type
_entity_poly.pdbx_seq_one_letter_code
_entity_poly.pdbx_strand_id
1 'polypeptide(L)'
;LCRAICLRNREPQNSSGSEGEISRWDDAVRASTQEYQHRSYSLLTCNCHSFVANNLNRLGFGGRGWNVVSVAVLILLKGRWVGRAAILKTYLPFIIVFSLCVALKGWTFLKFWAIFAVLLLGWFLLGSYCFRNLIDL
;
A
#
# COMPACT_ATOMS: atom_id res chain seq x y z
N LEU A 1 -2.94 7.15 8.59
CA LEU A 1 -2.61 8.34 7.77
C LEU A 1 -3.55 9.51 8.01
N CYS A 2 -4.87 9.42 7.72
CA CYS A 2 -5.82 10.53 7.97
C CYS A 2 -5.83 11.05 9.42
N ARG A 3 -5.77 10.17 10.43
CA ARG A 3 -5.64 10.61 11.84
C ARG A 3 -4.28 11.23 12.17
N ALA A 4 -3.20 10.83 11.50
CA ALA A 4 -1.88 11.43 11.71
C ALA A 4 -1.81 12.84 11.08
N ILE A 5 -2.48 13.03 9.94
CA ILE A 5 -2.65 14.33 9.27
C ILE A 5 -3.57 15.23 10.11
N CYS A 6 -4.70 14.70 10.60
CA CYS A 6 -5.65 15.45 11.42
C CYS A 6 -5.09 15.84 12.81
N LEU A 7 -4.18 15.04 13.39
CA LEU A 7 -3.51 15.38 14.65
C LEU A 7 -2.43 16.46 14.48
N ARG A 8 -1.84 16.64 13.29
CA ARG A 8 -0.96 17.78 13.00
C ARG A 8 -1.74 19.10 12.91
N ASN A 9 -2.99 19.07 12.44
CA ASN A 9 -3.87 20.24 12.36
C ASN A 9 -4.44 20.73 13.71
N ARG A 10 -4.03 20.14 14.85
CA ARG A 10 -4.54 20.54 16.18
C ARG A 10 -3.60 21.49 16.94
N GLU A 11 -2.42 21.79 16.41
CA GLU A 11 -1.65 22.96 16.87
C GLU A 11 -2.29 24.23 16.30
N PRO A 12 -2.38 25.32 17.08
CA PRO A 12 -3.03 26.54 16.62
C PRO A 12 -2.17 27.21 15.54
N GLN A 13 -2.45 26.93 14.26
CA GLN A 13 -1.82 27.60 13.13
C GLN A 13 -2.77 28.61 12.47
N ASN A 14 -2.20 29.78 12.20
CA ASN A 14 -2.71 30.89 11.42
C ASN A 14 -3.49 30.40 10.18
N SER A 15 -4.74 30.86 10.02
CA SER A 15 -5.70 30.40 9.01
C SER A 15 -5.21 30.51 7.56
N SER A 16 -4.27 31.42 7.28
CA SER A 16 -3.64 31.56 5.95
C SER A 16 -2.69 30.41 5.57
N GLY A 17 -2.10 29.72 6.57
CA GLY A 17 -1.25 28.56 6.34
C GLY A 17 -2.05 27.30 5.97
N SER A 18 -3.21 27.09 6.63
CA SER A 18 -4.02 25.89 6.39
C SER A 18 -4.68 25.89 5.01
N GLU A 19 -5.12 27.04 4.50
CA GLU A 19 -5.72 27.13 3.15
C GLU A 19 -4.70 26.80 2.06
N GLY A 20 -3.46 27.29 2.20
CA GLY A 20 -2.36 26.97 1.28
C GLY A 20 -1.99 25.48 1.31
N GLU A 21 -1.97 24.85 2.49
CA GLU A 21 -1.73 23.41 2.62
C GLU A 21 -2.86 22.55 2.05
N ILE A 22 -4.12 22.96 2.25
CA ILE A 22 -5.30 22.29 1.67
C ILE A 22 -5.27 22.39 0.14
N SER A 23 -5.01 23.59 -0.41
CA SER A 23 -4.91 23.78 -1.87
C SER A 23 -3.81 22.91 -2.48
N ARG A 24 -2.64 22.84 -1.83
CA ARG A 24 -1.52 22.01 -2.28
C ARG A 24 -1.86 20.51 -2.23
N TRP A 25 -2.67 20.09 -1.26
CA TRP A 25 -3.17 18.72 -1.19
C TRP A 25 -4.14 18.41 -2.34
N ASP A 26 -5.13 19.28 -2.56
CA ASP A 26 -6.10 19.14 -3.64
C ASP A 26 -5.42 19.10 -5.02
N ASP A 27 -4.43 19.95 -5.24
CA ASP A 27 -3.68 19.99 -6.49
C ASP A 27 -2.85 18.72 -6.70
N ALA A 28 -2.22 18.18 -5.65
CA ALA A 28 -1.48 16.92 -5.74
C ALA A 28 -2.40 15.72 -6.07
N VAL A 29 -3.59 15.68 -5.47
CA VAL A 29 -4.60 14.64 -5.73
C VAL A 29 -5.17 14.77 -7.14
N ARG A 30 -5.48 15.99 -7.58
CA ARG A 30 -5.98 16.26 -8.94
C ARG A 30 -4.94 15.87 -9.99
N ALA A 31 -3.68 16.29 -9.82
CA ALA A 31 -2.59 15.94 -10.74
C ALA A 31 -2.34 14.43 -10.80
N SER A 32 -2.35 13.75 -9.65
CA SER A 32 -2.21 12.28 -9.61
C SER A 32 -3.38 11.58 -10.30
N THR A 33 -4.60 12.08 -10.14
CA THR A 33 -5.79 11.55 -10.82
C THR A 33 -5.67 11.68 -12.33
N GLN A 34 -5.23 12.84 -12.81
CA GLN A 34 -5.01 13.08 -14.24
C GLN A 34 -3.91 12.20 -14.83
N GLU A 35 -2.87 11.90 -14.06
CA GLU A 35 -1.81 11.00 -14.51
C GLU A 35 -2.31 9.55 -14.58
N TYR A 36 -3.05 9.11 -13.57
CA TYR A 36 -3.50 7.71 -13.47
C TYR A 36 -4.72 7.38 -14.32
N GLN A 37 -5.54 8.35 -14.72
CA GLN A 37 -6.69 8.10 -15.62
C GLN A 37 -6.26 7.57 -16.99
N HIS A 38 -5.02 7.86 -17.41
CA HIS A 38 -4.46 7.41 -18.69
C HIS A 38 -3.52 6.20 -18.55
N ARG A 39 -3.27 5.71 -17.32
CA ARG A 39 -2.42 4.54 -17.07
C ARG A 39 -3.27 3.28 -16.99
N SER A 40 -2.83 2.22 -17.66
CA SER A 40 -3.47 0.91 -17.58
C SER A 40 -3.28 0.30 -16.17
N TYR A 41 -4.37 -0.18 -15.58
CA TYR A 41 -4.33 -0.77 -14.24
C TYR A 41 -3.56 -2.10 -14.26
N SER A 42 -2.52 -2.18 -13.43
CA SER A 42 -1.76 -3.40 -13.20
C SER A 42 -1.74 -3.69 -11.71
N LEU A 43 -2.15 -4.89 -11.32
CA LEU A 43 -2.28 -5.30 -9.93
C LEU A 43 -1.01 -5.07 -9.10
N LEU A 44 0.18 -5.16 -9.73
CA LEU A 44 1.47 -5.11 -9.03
C LEU A 44 2.23 -3.79 -9.21
N THR A 45 2.07 -3.10 -10.32
CA THR A 45 2.90 -1.93 -10.68
C THR A 45 2.12 -0.61 -10.79
N CYS A 46 0.87 -0.65 -11.23
CA CYS A 46 0.00 0.53 -11.40
C CYS A 46 -1.35 0.26 -10.73
N ASN A 47 -1.35 0.34 -9.39
CA ASN A 47 -2.49 0.06 -8.53
C ASN A 47 -2.78 1.24 -7.59
N CYS A 48 -3.70 1.06 -6.64
CA CYS A 48 -4.01 2.09 -5.65
C CYS A 48 -2.82 2.51 -4.76
N HIS A 49 -1.86 1.62 -4.52
CA HIS A 49 -0.67 1.91 -3.72
C HIS A 49 0.36 2.74 -4.50
N SER A 50 0.47 2.55 -5.81
CA SER A 50 1.31 3.40 -6.67
C SER A 50 0.72 4.80 -6.78
N PHE A 51 -0.62 4.92 -6.85
CA PHE A 51 -1.31 6.21 -6.78
C PHE A 51 -1.02 6.94 -5.46
N VAL A 52 -1.10 6.24 -4.33
CA VAL A 52 -0.76 6.82 -3.00
C VAL A 52 0.72 7.20 -2.94
N ALA A 53 1.63 6.38 -3.47
CA ALA A 53 3.05 6.70 -3.53
C ALA A 53 3.33 7.97 -4.35
N ASN A 54 2.67 8.14 -5.50
CA ASN A 54 2.80 9.34 -6.34
C ASN A 54 2.33 10.60 -5.59
N ASN A 55 1.18 10.52 -4.92
CA ASN A 55 0.66 11.61 -4.10
C ASN A 55 1.63 11.99 -2.97
N LEU A 56 2.15 10.99 -2.23
CA LEU A 56 3.10 11.24 -1.14
C LEU A 56 4.39 11.90 -1.64
N ASN A 57 4.91 11.48 -2.80
CA ASN A 57 6.07 12.10 -3.44
C ASN A 57 5.78 13.55 -3.87
N ARG A 58 4.59 13.83 -4.44
CA ARG A 58 4.18 15.19 -4.85
C ARG A 58 4.01 16.13 -3.65
N LEU A 59 3.52 15.61 -2.53
CA LEU A 59 3.37 16.36 -1.29
C LEU A 59 4.70 16.60 -0.57
N GLY A 60 5.76 15.85 -0.91
CA GLY A 60 7.06 15.92 -0.23
C GLY A 60 7.03 15.30 1.17
N PHE A 61 6.08 14.40 1.44
CA PHE A 61 5.86 13.84 2.76
C PHE A 61 7.03 12.94 3.17
N GLY A 62 7.88 13.36 4.10
CA GLY A 62 9.04 12.57 4.54
C GLY A 62 10.13 12.39 3.47
N GLY A 63 10.17 13.25 2.45
CA GLY A 63 11.14 13.20 1.34
C GLY A 63 10.57 12.65 0.03
N ARG A 64 11.44 12.53 -0.98
CA ARG A 64 11.16 11.89 -2.28
C ARG A 64 11.70 10.45 -2.25
N GLY A 65 10.86 9.47 -2.58
CA GLY A 65 11.28 8.05 -2.60
C GLY A 65 10.19 7.03 -2.28
N TRP A 66 8.93 7.44 -2.15
CA TRP A 66 7.82 6.50 -1.95
C TRP A 66 7.63 5.63 -3.18
N ASN A 67 7.61 4.32 -2.98
CA ASN A 67 7.22 3.33 -3.98
C ASN A 67 6.10 2.43 -3.44
N VAL A 68 5.50 1.64 -4.33
CA VAL A 68 4.44 0.66 -4.00
C VAL A 68 4.83 -0.22 -2.81
N VAL A 69 6.09 -0.69 -2.79
CA VAL A 69 6.60 -1.57 -1.72
C VAL A 69 6.65 -0.84 -0.37
N SER A 70 7.16 0.39 -0.31
CA SER A 70 7.24 1.18 0.91
C SER A 70 5.86 1.53 1.46
N VAL A 71 4.89 1.82 0.59
CA VAL A 71 3.50 2.05 0.97
C VAL A 71 2.87 0.75 1.48
N ALA A 72 3.10 -0.38 0.81
CA ALA A 72 2.64 -1.69 1.26
C ALA A 72 3.21 -2.06 2.63
N VAL A 73 4.52 -1.90 2.84
CA VAL A 73 5.19 -2.13 4.14
C VAL A 73 4.63 -1.19 5.21
N LEU A 74 4.41 0.09 4.88
CA LEU A 74 3.81 1.05 5.81
C LEU A 74 2.39 0.63 6.23
N ILE A 75 1.57 0.16 5.28
CA ILE A 75 0.23 -0.34 5.56
C ILE A 75 0.28 -1.65 6.35
N LEU A 76 1.23 -2.54 6.07
CA LEU A 76 1.38 -3.79 6.82
C LEU A 76 1.81 -3.54 8.28
N LEU A 77 2.75 -2.62 8.50
CA LEU A 77 3.29 -2.35 9.84
C LEU A 77 2.44 -1.36 10.66
N LYS A 78 1.84 -0.35 10.01
CA LYS A 78 1.07 0.71 10.69
C LYS A 78 -0.42 0.73 10.32
N GLY A 79 -0.88 -0.22 9.53
CA GLY A 79 -2.29 -0.40 9.22
C GLY A 79 -3.08 -0.69 10.49
N ARG A 80 -4.20 0.01 10.65
CA ARG A 80 -5.13 -0.23 11.75
C ARG A 80 -6.39 -0.85 11.18
N TRP A 81 -6.80 -1.95 11.79
CA TRP A 81 -8.05 -2.62 11.45
C TRP A 81 -9.25 -1.76 11.86
N VAL A 82 -10.27 -1.76 11.00
CA VAL A 82 -11.52 -1.00 11.23
C VAL A 82 -12.34 -1.62 12.38
N GLY A 83 -12.16 -2.92 12.65
CA GLY A 83 -12.74 -3.59 13.82
C GLY A 83 -12.33 -5.06 13.93
N ARG A 84 -12.37 -5.63 15.15
CA ARG A 84 -11.99 -7.03 15.40
C ARG A 84 -12.87 -8.04 14.64
N ALA A 85 -14.15 -7.73 14.47
CA ALA A 85 -15.09 -8.57 13.71
C ALA A 85 -14.73 -8.61 12.20
N ALA A 86 -14.25 -7.51 11.63
CA ALA A 86 -13.81 -7.46 10.25
C ALA A 86 -12.56 -8.33 10.03
N ILE A 87 -11.60 -8.28 10.97
CA ILE A 87 -10.41 -9.15 10.97
C ILE A 87 -10.83 -10.61 10.90
N LEU A 88 -11.70 -11.03 11.84
CA LEU A 88 -12.12 -12.42 11.91
C LEU A 88 -12.83 -12.83 10.63
N LYS A 89 -13.77 -12.02 10.12
CA LYS A 89 -14.49 -12.33 8.88
C LYS A 89 -13.56 -12.47 7.67
N THR A 90 -12.48 -11.70 7.61
CA THR A 90 -11.51 -11.78 6.51
C THR A 90 -10.60 -13.01 6.61
N TYR A 91 -10.13 -13.37 7.81
CA TYR A 91 -9.15 -14.46 7.97
C TYR A 91 -9.76 -15.83 8.25
N LEU A 92 -10.95 -15.90 8.85
CA LEU A 92 -11.62 -17.15 9.23
C LEU A 92 -11.75 -18.16 8.07
N PRO A 93 -12.27 -17.80 6.87
CA PRO A 93 -12.42 -18.76 5.79
C PRO A 93 -11.05 -19.30 5.32
N PHE A 94 -10.03 -18.44 5.29
CA PHE A 94 -8.67 -18.86 4.93
C PHE A 94 -8.09 -19.82 5.98
N ILE A 95 -8.22 -19.51 7.27
CA ILE A 95 -7.70 -20.36 8.36
C ILE A 95 -8.35 -21.74 8.35
N ILE A 96 -9.67 -21.82 8.11
CA ILE A 96 -10.40 -23.10 8.06
C ILE A 96 -9.93 -23.96 6.88
N VAL A 97 -9.84 -23.38 5.68
CA VAL A 97 -9.39 -24.14 4.50
C VAL A 97 -7.93 -24.56 4.64
N PHE A 98 -7.08 -23.64 5.12
CA PHE A 98 -5.65 -23.91 5.31
C PHE A 98 -5.42 -25.01 6.35
N SER A 99 -6.12 -24.98 7.48
CA SER A 99 -6.00 -25.99 8.53
C SER A 99 -6.48 -27.37 8.05
N LEU A 100 -7.55 -27.42 7.25
CA LEU A 100 -8.01 -28.67 6.63
C LEU A 100 -6.95 -29.23 5.66
N CYS A 101 -6.35 -28.39 4.81
CA CYS A 101 -5.28 -28.82 3.90
C CYS A 101 -4.05 -29.34 4.66
N VAL A 102 -3.65 -28.67 5.74
CA VAL A 102 -2.55 -29.13 6.61
C VAL A 102 -2.92 -30.46 7.29
N ALA A 103 -4.15 -30.62 7.79
CA ALA A 103 -4.58 -31.86 8.42
C ALA A 103 -4.58 -33.06 7.45
N LEU A 104 -4.98 -32.85 6.19
CA LEU A 104 -5.06 -33.91 5.18
C LEU A 104 -3.71 -34.23 4.51
N LYS A 105 -2.87 -33.22 4.25
CA LYS A 105 -1.62 -33.38 3.47
C LYS A 105 -0.33 -33.13 4.26
N GLY A 106 -0.43 -32.73 5.53
CA GLY A 106 0.69 -32.59 6.45
C GLY A 106 1.80 -31.68 5.94
N TRP A 107 3.04 -32.09 6.19
CA TRP A 107 4.25 -31.32 5.86
C TRP A 107 4.46 -31.09 4.37
N THR A 108 3.96 -32.00 3.53
CA THR A 108 4.09 -31.91 2.07
C THR A 108 3.37 -30.68 1.53
N PHE A 109 2.15 -30.40 2.02
CA PHE A 109 1.41 -29.19 1.65
C PHE A 109 2.16 -27.92 2.09
N LEU A 110 2.70 -27.91 3.32
CA LEU A 110 3.41 -26.75 3.83
C LEU A 110 4.66 -26.42 3.01
N LYS A 111 5.42 -27.43 2.57
CA LYS A 111 6.56 -27.25 1.66
C LYS A 111 6.17 -26.62 0.33
N PHE A 112 5.14 -27.16 -0.33
CA PHE A 112 4.66 -26.58 -1.60
C PHE A 112 4.14 -25.16 -1.43
N TRP A 113 3.38 -24.91 -0.37
CA TRP A 113 2.88 -23.58 -0.06
C TRP A 113 4.01 -22.59 0.21
N ALA A 114 5.04 -22.99 0.96
CA ALA A 114 6.21 -22.15 1.23
C ALA A 114 7.00 -21.84 -0.05
N ILE A 115 7.25 -22.83 -0.90
CA ILE A 115 7.92 -22.61 -2.20
C ILE A 115 7.11 -21.64 -3.06
N PHE A 116 5.80 -21.86 -3.17
CA PHE A 116 4.91 -20.97 -3.93
C PHE A 116 4.92 -19.54 -3.38
N ALA A 117 4.87 -19.37 -2.05
CA ALA A 117 4.94 -18.07 -1.41
C ALA A 117 6.28 -17.37 -1.68
N VAL A 118 7.40 -18.09 -1.59
CA VAL A 118 8.75 -17.56 -1.90
C VAL A 118 8.87 -17.18 -3.37
N LEU A 119 8.34 -17.98 -4.29
CA LEU A 119 8.34 -17.65 -5.72
C LEU A 119 7.50 -16.40 -6.00
N LEU A 120 6.32 -16.27 -5.38
CA LEU A 120 5.48 -15.08 -5.52
C LEU A 120 6.14 -13.83 -4.93
N LEU A 121 6.66 -13.91 -3.70
CA LEU A 121 7.36 -12.82 -3.03
C LEU A 121 8.63 -12.42 -3.79
N GLY A 122 9.41 -13.42 -4.22
CA GLY A 122 10.63 -13.25 -5.00
C GLY A 122 10.34 -12.60 -6.35
N TRP A 123 9.37 -13.09 -7.11
CA TRP A 123 8.92 -12.48 -8.37
C TRP A 123 8.41 -11.06 -8.16
N PHE A 124 7.61 -10.82 -7.12
CA PHE A 124 7.06 -9.50 -6.82
C PHE A 124 8.16 -8.49 -6.46
N LEU A 125 9.11 -8.89 -5.61
CA LEU A 125 10.25 -8.05 -5.24
C LEU A 125 11.17 -7.85 -6.44
N LEU A 126 11.52 -8.92 -7.17
CA LEU A 126 12.36 -8.84 -8.35
C LEU A 126 11.72 -7.96 -9.42
N GLY A 127 10.42 -8.12 -9.70
CA GLY A 127 9.69 -7.20 -10.57
C GLY A 127 9.75 -5.77 -10.04
N SER A 128 9.39 -5.54 -8.78
CA SER A 128 9.38 -4.19 -8.21
C SER A 128 10.77 -3.52 -8.16
N TYR A 129 11.85 -4.28 -8.06
CA TYR A 129 13.23 -3.77 -8.03
C TYR A 129 13.89 -3.71 -9.41
N CYS A 130 13.65 -4.66 -10.30
CA CYS A 130 14.13 -4.63 -11.68
C CYS A 130 13.38 -3.60 -12.54
N PHE A 131 12.06 -3.44 -12.34
CA PHE A 131 11.28 -2.42 -13.04
C PHE A 131 11.48 -1.00 -12.48
N ARG A 132 12.17 -0.80 -11.35
CA ARG A 132 12.62 0.54 -10.93
C ARG A 132 13.51 1.19 -11.99
N ASN A 133 14.36 0.41 -12.68
CA ASN A 133 15.19 0.92 -13.78
C ASN A 133 14.38 1.23 -15.06
N LEU A 134 13.11 0.83 -15.14
CA LEU A 134 12.24 1.07 -16.29
C LEU A 134 11.18 2.16 -16.05
N ILE A 135 10.97 2.55 -14.79
CA ILE A 135 9.92 3.50 -14.34
C ILE A 135 10.54 4.85 -13.89
N ASP A 136 11.78 5.13 -14.27
CA ASP A 136 12.35 6.49 -14.29
C ASP A 136 12.06 7.18 -15.66
N LEU A 137 10.79 7.18 -16.10
CA LEU A 137 10.30 8.02 -17.20
C LEU A 137 9.11 8.87 -16.76
#